data_AF-A0A838DCZ7-F1
#
_entry.id   AF-A0A838DCZ7-F1
#
_cell.length_a   1.000
_cell.length_b   1.000
_cell.length_c   1.000
_cell.angle_alpha   90.00
_cell.angle_beta   90.00
_cell.angle_gamma   90.00
#
_symmetry.space_group_name_H-M   'P 1'
#
loop_
_entity.id
_entity.type
_entity.pdbx_description
1 polymer ?
#
loop_
_entity_poly.entity_id
_entity_poly.type
_entity_poly.pdbx_seq_one_letter_code
_entity_poly.pdbx_strand_id
1 'polypeptide(L)'
;MDHTLFRYDEPYAPRQRRANWFAWTIAILLLIGLTLAVWLGSYYIFGQPERPDSYRILQKLKKIDQPKRFQLTAAPAGEFLNPKQLHDRCSALRPAELAKLNAELARNYIRNFQQVRGQVPYVVGRFTIMEARELTPNDLFKSGMVALTSAVDYGELLLEHIYPADAQAVPLMKGTLATGLEIKLERAHDLSAVIHAERLPDGRVMITTVPLLYGSYTVTQGRGSFSLEPPFDLNMAAGWPLFKDPMRKAAEARYASYREKLAPPTQGLAIPGLVPPSDKPAVATNELIRVEPAMPVDAPPATAVTPAPAVAAAASATPKGGKVAKTSPAPAASPAPRAVAAKPGTSPAPAAAVAAGKAGAAVSTASGAPAVAVSPGAAVALASPAATPPGAAAPSAAPVLPPGTDQTLASTAGGGTWKTYPAGKMPQGRLIATGDLRDVAERGMTGERVYLRGQFVVNFTESNRAVLRPRSNMAESMLRLGAPSSTRIIVEFPSGMAPPTQGAVVSRDEARPYEITEVRKQADGQLNVFVREIMQ
;
A
#
# COMPACT_ATOMS: atom_id res chain seq x y z
N MET A 1 -43.67 66.94 75.49
CA MET A 1 -42.25 66.58 75.70
C MET A 1 -42.31 65.33 76.56
N ASP A 2 -41.96 64.13 76.09
CA ASP A 2 -40.69 63.78 75.45
C ASP A 2 -40.86 62.75 74.33
N HIS A 3 -40.32 63.09 73.16
CA HIS A 3 -40.10 62.20 72.04
C HIS A 3 -38.60 61.94 71.93
N THR A 4 -38.10 60.88 72.54
CA THR A 4 -36.77 60.31 72.23
C THR A 4 -36.85 58.79 72.39
N LEU A 5 -37.20 58.11 71.30
CA LEU A 5 -36.27 57.42 70.40
C LEU A 5 -36.12 55.95 70.81
N PHE A 6 -37.05 55.15 70.27
CA PHE A 6 -36.88 53.72 70.08
C PHE A 6 -35.58 53.47 69.32
N ARG A 7 -34.53 53.11 70.07
CA ARG A 7 -33.32 52.52 69.51
C ARG A 7 -33.68 51.10 69.09
N TYR A 8 -34.09 50.94 67.84
CA TYR A 8 -34.09 49.64 67.20
C TYR A 8 -32.63 49.15 67.17
N ASP A 9 -32.30 48.19 68.03
CA ASP A 9 -31.12 47.33 67.85
C ASP A 9 -31.40 46.46 66.64
N GLU A 10 -30.84 46.85 65.49
CA GLU A 10 -30.93 46.10 64.25
C GLU A 10 -29.87 44.98 64.28
N PRO A 11 -30.28 43.70 64.32
CA PRO A 11 -29.35 42.59 64.44
C PRO A 11 -28.78 42.27 63.05
N TYR A 12 -27.46 42.18 62.96
CA TYR A 12 -26.69 41.71 61.80
C TYR A 12 -26.79 42.55 60.51
N ALA A 13 -26.04 43.65 60.45
CA ALA A 13 -25.45 44.05 59.18
C ALA A 13 -24.33 43.05 58.83
N PRO A 14 -24.45 42.21 57.77
CA PRO A 14 -23.32 41.41 57.34
C PRO A 14 -22.19 42.37 56.99
N ARG A 15 -21.03 42.18 57.62
CA ARG A 15 -19.80 42.93 57.37
C ARG A 15 -19.59 42.94 55.85
N GLN A 16 -19.86 44.08 55.19
CA GLN A 16 -19.65 44.22 53.75
C GLN A 16 -18.18 43.90 53.47
N ARG A 17 -17.91 42.67 53.02
CA ARG A 17 -16.61 42.31 52.49
C ARG A 17 -16.40 43.23 51.31
N ARG A 18 -15.55 44.26 51.49
CA ARG A 18 -15.08 45.08 50.38
C ARG A 18 -14.45 44.11 49.39
N ALA A 19 -15.15 43.86 48.28
CA ALA A 19 -14.59 43.06 47.21
C ALA A 19 -13.35 43.81 46.72
N ASN A 20 -12.19 43.15 46.78
CA ASN A 20 -10.95 43.73 46.27
C ASN A 20 -11.07 43.77 44.73
N TRP A 21 -11.73 44.79 44.20
CA TRP A 21 -11.98 44.98 42.77
C TRP A 21 -10.68 44.92 41.96
N PHE A 22 -9.58 45.42 42.52
CA PHE A 22 -8.25 45.29 41.90
C PHE A 22 -7.78 43.83 41.76
N ALA A 23 -7.91 43.02 42.82
CA ALA A 23 -7.57 41.60 42.76
C ALA A 23 -8.48 40.85 41.79
N TRP A 24 -9.78 41.21 41.74
CA TRP A 24 -10.72 40.67 40.75
C TRP A 24 -10.37 41.06 39.32
N THR A 25 -9.93 42.30 39.05
CA THR A 25 -9.49 42.71 37.72
C THR A 25 -8.24 41.95 37.27
N ILE A 26 -7.28 41.74 38.17
CA ILE A 26 -6.10 40.91 37.88
C ILE A 26 -6.51 39.47 37.58
N ALA A 27 -7.40 38.89 38.39
CA ALA A 27 -7.90 37.54 38.17
C ALA A 27 -8.60 37.39 36.80
N ILE A 28 -9.42 38.36 36.41
CA ILE A 28 -10.08 38.37 35.10
C ILE A 28 -9.05 38.51 33.97
N LEU A 29 -8.06 39.39 34.08
CA LEU A 29 -7.01 39.53 33.07
C LEU A 29 -6.18 38.24 32.93
N LEU A 30 -5.86 37.56 34.03
CA LEU A 30 -5.18 36.26 34.00
C LEU A 30 -6.04 35.18 33.35
N LEU A 31 -7.35 35.15 33.62
CA LEU A 31 -8.27 34.22 32.98
C LEU A 31 -8.39 34.49 31.48
N ILE A 32 -8.48 35.76 31.05
CA ILE A 32 -8.48 36.14 29.64
C ILE A 32 -7.17 35.68 28.98
N GLY A 33 -6.02 35.97 29.60
CA GLY A 33 -4.71 35.50 29.13
C GLY A 33 -4.64 33.98 29.01
N LEU A 34 -5.15 33.25 30.01
CA LEU A 34 -5.22 31.79 29.98
C LEU A 34 -6.12 31.28 28.85
N THR A 35 -7.30 31.87 28.66
CA THR A 35 -8.21 31.47 27.57
C THR A 35 -7.58 31.68 26.20
N LEU A 36 -6.90 32.81 25.98
CA LEU A 36 -6.17 33.07 24.74
C LEU A 36 -5.01 32.08 24.55
N ALA A 37 -4.25 31.79 25.61
CA ALA A 37 -3.16 30.82 25.57
C ALA A 37 -3.67 29.41 25.24
N VAL A 38 -4.78 28.97 25.84
CA VAL A 38 -5.42 27.68 25.54
C VAL A 38 -5.94 27.63 24.11
N TRP A 39 -6.56 28.71 23.63
CA TRP A 39 -7.08 28.80 22.27
C TRP A 39 -5.95 28.76 21.21
N LEU A 40 -4.88 29.54 21.39
CA LEU A 40 -3.70 29.50 20.51
C LEU A 40 -2.98 28.15 20.60
N GLY A 41 -2.84 27.61 21.81
CA GLY A 41 -2.22 26.30 22.06
C GLY A 41 -2.96 25.17 21.34
N SER A 42 -4.30 25.21 21.32
CA SER A 42 -5.12 24.28 20.54
C SER A 42 -4.80 24.38 19.05
N TYR A 43 -4.79 25.60 18.49
CA TYR A 43 -4.46 25.82 17.07
C TYR A 43 -3.06 25.33 16.71
N TYR A 44 -2.10 25.52 17.60
CA TYR A 44 -0.73 25.06 17.44
C TYR A 44 -0.64 23.53 17.44
N ILE A 45 -1.23 22.85 18.44
CA ILE A 45 -1.17 21.39 18.59
C ILE A 45 -1.91 20.68 17.45
N PHE A 46 -3.15 21.08 17.17
CA PHE A 46 -3.96 20.43 16.12
C PHE A 46 -3.53 20.87 14.72
N GLY A 47 -3.02 22.09 14.57
CA GLY A 47 -2.63 22.66 13.29
C GLY A 47 -1.28 22.17 12.78
N GLN A 48 -0.37 21.71 13.65
CA GLN A 48 1.01 21.38 13.29
C GLN A 48 1.40 19.96 13.75
N PRO A 49 0.76 18.91 13.21
CA PRO A 49 1.06 17.52 13.58
C PRO A 49 2.50 17.09 13.20
N GLU A 50 3.19 17.85 12.36
CA GLU A 50 4.59 17.62 12.00
C GLU A 50 5.58 17.86 13.15
N ARG A 51 5.19 18.61 14.20
CA ARG A 51 6.06 18.86 15.35
C ARG A 51 6.02 17.68 16.33
N PRO A 52 7.15 17.31 16.95
CA PRO A 52 7.24 16.12 17.80
C PRO A 52 6.29 16.17 19.01
N ASP A 53 6.19 17.31 19.68
CA ASP A 53 5.30 17.45 20.85
C ASP A 53 3.82 17.41 20.46
N SER A 54 3.47 18.08 19.36
CA SER A 54 2.12 18.09 18.81
C SER A 54 1.70 16.69 18.36
N TYR A 55 2.57 15.99 17.63
CA TYR A 55 2.36 14.60 17.22
C TYR A 55 2.11 13.69 18.42
N ARG A 56 2.96 13.76 19.46
CA ARG A 56 2.80 12.93 20.68
C ARG A 56 1.47 13.17 21.38
N ILE A 57 1.02 14.41 21.47
CA ILE A 57 -0.28 14.75 22.07
C ILE A 57 -1.41 14.19 21.21
N LEU A 58 -1.37 14.41 19.89
CA LEU A 58 -2.39 13.91 18.97
C LEU A 58 -2.46 12.38 18.91
N GLN A 59 -1.32 11.71 19.03
CA GLN A 59 -1.22 10.25 19.11
C GLN A 59 -1.90 9.73 20.39
N LYS A 60 -1.62 10.35 21.55
CA LYS A 60 -2.28 10.00 22.82
C LYS A 60 -3.80 10.23 22.77
N LEU A 61 -4.24 11.28 22.06
CA LEU A 61 -5.65 11.59 21.87
C LEU A 61 -6.33 10.73 20.79
N LYS A 62 -5.59 9.81 20.13
CA LYS A 62 -6.05 9.00 18.99
C LYS A 62 -6.70 9.86 17.88
N LYS A 63 -6.14 11.05 17.63
CA LYS A 63 -6.59 12.01 16.61
C LYS A 63 -5.73 12.00 15.34
N ILE A 64 -4.72 11.13 15.27
CA ILE A 64 -3.92 10.89 14.07
C ILE A 64 -4.48 9.64 13.40
N ASP A 65 -4.89 9.78 12.14
CA ASP A 65 -5.28 8.64 11.32
C ASP A 65 -4.03 7.84 10.96
N GLN A 66 -4.09 6.51 11.12
CA GLN A 66 -2.99 5.65 10.70
C GLN A 66 -2.75 5.79 9.19
N PRO A 67 -1.48 5.84 8.73
CA PRO A 67 -1.13 5.79 7.32
C PRO A 67 -1.95 4.73 6.57
N LYS A 68 -2.71 5.15 5.55
CA LYS A 68 -3.56 4.23 4.77
C LYS A 68 -2.83 3.76 3.52
N ARG A 69 -3.08 2.51 3.13
CA ARG A 69 -2.71 2.02 1.81
C ARG A 69 -3.62 2.62 0.76
N PHE A 70 -3.05 3.24 -0.27
CA PHE A 70 -3.81 3.74 -1.40
C PHE A 70 -3.89 2.69 -2.51
N GLN A 71 -5.06 2.57 -3.14
CA GLN A 71 -5.19 1.90 -4.44
C GLN A 71 -4.76 2.88 -5.54
N LEU A 72 -4.28 2.38 -6.68
CA LEU A 72 -3.71 3.20 -7.76
C LEU A 72 -4.68 4.29 -8.26
N THR A 73 -5.98 3.99 -8.30
CA THR A 73 -7.05 4.92 -8.71
C THR A 73 -7.56 5.81 -7.59
N ALA A 74 -7.28 5.48 -6.33
CA ALA A 74 -7.72 6.22 -5.15
C ALA A 74 -6.61 7.09 -4.53
N ALA A 75 -5.42 7.09 -5.14
CA ALA A 75 -4.31 7.88 -4.66
C ALA A 75 -4.57 9.39 -4.82
N PRO A 76 -3.98 10.22 -3.94
CA PRO A 76 -4.11 11.67 -4.04
C PRO A 76 -3.69 12.21 -5.40
N ALA A 77 -4.38 13.24 -5.89
CA ALA A 77 -3.97 13.94 -7.09
C ALA A 77 -2.57 14.54 -6.89
N GLY A 78 -1.65 14.21 -7.79
CA GLY A 78 -0.26 14.61 -7.64
C GLY A 78 0.42 15.05 -8.92
N GLU A 79 1.54 15.71 -8.70
CA GLU A 79 2.48 16.22 -9.69
C GLU A 79 3.65 15.23 -9.76
N PHE A 80 4.02 14.80 -10.97
CA PHE A 80 5.14 13.88 -11.15
C PHE A 80 6.37 14.68 -11.54
N LEU A 81 7.40 14.61 -10.70
CA LEU A 81 8.62 15.40 -10.82
C LEU A 81 9.81 14.50 -11.09
N ASN A 82 10.57 14.82 -12.13
CA ASN A 82 11.83 14.15 -12.43
C ASN A 82 12.97 14.69 -11.52
N PRO A 83 14.15 14.04 -11.51
CA PRO A 83 15.22 14.42 -10.59
C PRO A 83 15.68 15.88 -10.71
N LYS A 84 15.79 16.37 -11.96
CA LYS A 84 16.18 17.76 -12.24
C LYS A 84 15.13 18.76 -11.74
N GLN A 85 13.85 18.51 -11.99
CA GLN A 85 12.76 19.37 -11.52
C GLN A 85 12.71 19.46 -9.99
N LEU A 86 12.96 18.34 -9.29
CA LEU A 86 13.02 18.32 -7.82
C LEU A 86 14.21 19.12 -7.30
N HIS A 87 15.37 18.94 -7.91
CA HIS A 87 16.56 19.71 -7.58
C HIS A 87 16.33 21.20 -7.80
N ASP A 88 15.88 21.62 -8.98
CA ASP A 88 15.65 23.03 -9.33
C ASP A 88 14.61 23.68 -8.40
N ARG A 89 13.52 22.96 -8.10
CA ARG A 89 12.48 23.43 -7.19
C ARG A 89 12.99 23.61 -5.75
N CYS A 90 13.76 22.66 -5.23
CA CYS A 90 14.26 22.73 -3.85
C CYS A 90 15.44 23.70 -3.72
N SER A 91 16.29 23.81 -4.75
CA SER A 91 17.46 24.69 -4.79
C SER A 91 17.09 26.16 -4.97
N ALA A 92 15.95 26.47 -5.60
CA ALA A 92 15.46 27.85 -5.73
C ALA A 92 14.91 28.44 -4.41
N LEU A 93 14.46 27.60 -3.46
CA LEU A 93 13.82 28.07 -2.23
C LEU A 93 14.81 28.61 -1.20
N ARG A 94 14.41 29.63 -0.45
CA ARG A 94 15.17 30.10 0.72
C ARG A 94 15.05 29.10 1.89
N PRO A 95 15.97 29.08 2.87
CA PRO A 95 15.91 28.14 4.00
C PRO A 95 14.58 28.14 4.76
N ALA A 96 13.98 29.31 4.99
CA ALA A 96 12.69 29.43 5.66
C ALA A 96 11.51 28.91 4.79
N GLU A 97 11.59 29.08 3.48
CA GLU A 97 10.60 28.59 2.52
C GLU A 97 10.68 27.07 2.38
N LEU A 98 11.91 26.52 2.35
CA LEU A 98 12.15 25.08 2.36
C LEU A 98 11.64 24.44 3.66
N ALA A 99 11.88 25.07 4.82
CA ALA A 99 11.35 24.59 6.09
C ALA A 99 9.81 24.59 6.11
N LYS A 100 9.17 25.61 5.53
CA LYS A 100 7.71 25.67 5.38
C LYS A 100 7.20 24.58 4.44
N LEU A 101 7.87 24.35 3.32
CA LEU A 101 7.56 23.26 2.39
C LEU A 101 7.66 21.91 3.10
N ASN A 102 8.75 21.65 3.82
CA ASN A 102 8.94 20.40 4.56
C ASN A 102 7.87 20.18 5.63
N ALA A 103 7.47 21.23 6.34
CA ALA A 103 6.37 21.14 7.30
C ALA A 103 5.05 20.76 6.61
N GLU A 104 4.78 21.31 5.43
CA GLU A 104 3.60 20.98 4.63
C GLU A 104 3.65 19.54 4.08
N LEU A 105 4.79 19.11 3.54
CA LEU A 105 4.99 17.75 3.04
C LEU A 105 4.80 16.69 4.15
N ALA A 106 5.45 16.89 5.30
CA ALA A 106 5.31 16.01 6.45
C ALA A 106 3.89 15.99 7.00
N ARG A 107 3.24 17.16 7.09
CA ARG A 107 1.84 17.27 7.53
C ARG A 107 0.90 16.53 6.60
N ASN A 108 1.07 16.66 5.29
CA ASN A 108 0.25 15.99 4.29
C ASN A 108 0.37 14.47 4.44
N TYR A 109 1.58 13.96 4.64
CA TYR A 109 1.78 12.53 4.91
C TYR A 109 1.08 12.07 6.20
N ILE A 110 1.30 12.76 7.32
CA ILE A 110 0.70 12.41 8.62
C ILE A 110 -0.83 12.45 8.59
N ARG A 111 -1.41 13.37 7.81
CA ARG A 111 -2.86 13.51 7.62
C ARG A 111 -3.40 12.65 6.48
N ASN A 112 -2.66 11.64 6.02
CA ASN A 112 -3.09 10.74 4.94
C ASN A 112 -3.55 11.47 3.68
N PHE A 113 -2.95 12.62 3.38
CA PHE A 113 -3.28 13.44 2.22
C PHE A 113 -4.77 13.84 2.12
N GLN A 114 -5.53 13.82 3.23
CA GLN A 114 -6.96 14.17 3.22
C GLN A 114 -7.20 15.68 3.02
N GLN A 115 -6.22 16.52 3.34
CA GLN A 115 -6.32 17.99 3.33
C GLN A 115 -5.15 18.62 2.58
N VAL A 116 -4.75 18.03 1.45
CA VAL A 116 -3.64 18.56 0.64
C VAL A 116 -4.06 19.87 0.00
N ARG A 117 -3.24 20.90 0.18
CA ARG A 117 -3.36 22.15 -0.56
C ARG A 117 -2.54 22.02 -1.83
N GLY A 118 -3.21 21.79 -2.96
CA GLY A 118 -2.55 21.61 -4.25
C GLY A 118 -2.27 20.15 -4.58
N GLN A 119 -1.17 19.89 -5.30
CA GLN A 119 -0.80 18.57 -5.79
C GLN A 119 0.28 17.92 -4.92
N VAL A 120 0.15 16.61 -4.68
CA VAL A 120 1.18 15.82 -3.99
C VAL A 120 2.38 15.60 -4.93
N PRO A 121 3.61 15.97 -4.54
CA PRO A 121 4.78 15.69 -5.37
C PRO A 121 5.14 14.20 -5.31
N TYR A 122 5.12 13.55 -6.47
CA TYR A 122 5.58 12.19 -6.70
C TYR A 122 6.90 12.21 -7.46
N VAL A 123 7.88 11.40 -7.05
CA VAL A 123 9.15 11.28 -7.78
C VAL A 123 9.04 10.24 -8.89
N VAL A 124 9.65 10.54 -10.03
CA VAL A 124 9.82 9.59 -11.15
C VAL A 124 11.27 9.62 -11.64
N GLY A 125 11.74 8.52 -12.20
CA GLY A 125 13.09 8.43 -12.76
C GLY A 125 13.81 7.14 -12.37
N ARG A 126 15.10 7.09 -12.67
CA ARG A 126 15.98 5.95 -12.40
C ARG A 126 16.97 6.30 -11.32
N PHE A 127 17.12 5.42 -10.35
CA PHE A 127 17.94 5.64 -9.16
C PHE A 127 18.78 4.41 -8.87
N THR A 128 20.07 4.59 -8.60
CA THR A 128 20.95 3.47 -8.21
C THR A 128 21.12 3.46 -6.70
N ILE A 129 20.91 2.30 -6.07
CA ILE A 129 21.13 2.12 -4.63
C ILE A 129 22.62 2.27 -4.31
N MET A 130 22.92 3.22 -3.43
CA MET A 130 24.26 3.43 -2.88
C MET A 130 24.45 2.56 -1.65
N GLU A 131 23.50 2.61 -0.72
CA GLU A 131 23.47 1.80 0.48
C GLU A 131 22.02 1.60 0.94
N ALA A 132 21.70 0.44 1.47
CA ALA A 132 20.44 0.18 2.15
C ALA A 132 20.70 -0.24 3.60
N ARG A 133 19.89 0.28 4.54
CA ARG A 133 19.97 -0.08 5.95
C ARG A 133 18.59 -0.39 6.52
N GLU A 134 18.61 -1.15 7.61
CA GLU A 134 17.43 -1.42 8.43
C GLU A 134 17.01 -0.17 9.20
N LEU A 135 15.71 0.03 9.28
CA LEU A 135 15.08 1.02 10.13
C LEU A 135 14.99 0.51 11.56
N THR A 136 15.37 1.35 12.51
CA THR A 136 15.37 1.03 13.93
C THR A 136 14.23 1.76 14.64
N PRO A 137 13.83 1.34 15.86
CA PRO A 137 12.83 2.07 16.65
C PRO A 137 13.20 3.53 16.97
N ASN A 138 14.48 3.88 16.85
CA ASN A 138 14.99 5.25 17.04
C ASN A 138 14.88 6.11 15.78
N ASP A 139 14.66 5.50 14.61
CA ASP A 139 14.44 6.21 13.36
C ASP A 139 13.00 6.72 13.28
N LEU A 140 12.75 7.65 12.35
CA LEU A 140 11.42 8.23 12.17
C LEU A 140 10.36 7.19 11.78
N PHE A 141 10.76 6.21 10.97
CA PHE A 141 10.00 5.00 10.67
C PHE A 141 10.62 3.87 11.50
N LYS A 142 9.80 3.16 12.28
CA LYS A 142 10.30 2.23 13.30
C LYS A 142 10.66 0.84 12.80
N SER A 143 10.24 0.49 11.58
CA SER A 143 10.48 -0.82 10.97
C SER A 143 10.50 -0.73 9.44
N GLY A 144 11.19 -1.69 8.81
CA GLY A 144 11.43 -1.75 7.37
C GLY A 144 12.88 -1.44 7.00
N MET A 145 13.09 -0.95 5.78
CA MET A 145 14.40 -0.56 5.26
C MET A 145 14.36 0.85 4.68
N VAL A 146 15.50 1.51 4.60
CA VAL A 146 15.67 2.74 3.81
C VAL A 146 16.88 2.58 2.89
N ALA A 147 16.70 2.92 1.63
CA ALA A 147 17.76 2.94 0.63
C ALA A 147 18.17 4.38 0.34
N LEU A 148 19.45 4.68 0.51
CA LEU A 148 20.06 5.88 -0.05
C LEU A 148 20.43 5.58 -1.50
N THR A 149 19.96 6.44 -2.40
CA THR A 149 20.10 6.24 -3.84
C THR A 149 20.58 7.52 -4.52
N SER A 150 21.27 7.38 -5.65
CA SER A 150 21.67 8.48 -6.51
C SER A 150 20.88 8.44 -7.80
N ALA A 151 20.36 9.58 -8.26
CA ALA A 151 19.65 9.66 -9.52
C ALA A 151 20.60 9.43 -10.70
N VAL A 152 20.25 8.50 -11.59
CA VAL A 152 21.06 8.12 -12.76
C VAL A 152 21.18 9.29 -13.73
N ASP A 153 20.07 10.00 -13.97
CA ASP A 153 20.00 11.08 -14.95
C ASP A 153 20.40 12.45 -14.38
N TYR A 154 20.57 12.57 -13.05
CA TYR A 154 20.91 13.84 -12.39
C TYR A 154 21.59 13.63 -11.02
N GLY A 155 22.89 13.33 -11.02
CA GLY A 155 23.64 12.93 -9.81
C GLY A 155 23.73 13.96 -8.67
N GLU A 156 23.24 15.19 -8.86
CA GLU A 156 23.12 16.19 -7.80
C GLU A 156 21.86 15.99 -6.92
N LEU A 157 20.95 15.10 -7.32
CA LEU A 157 19.82 14.68 -6.50
C LEU A 157 20.09 13.31 -5.86
N LEU A 158 20.08 13.28 -4.53
CA LEU A 158 20.02 12.06 -3.73
C LEU A 158 18.59 11.78 -3.31
N LEU A 159 18.26 10.49 -3.22
CA LEU A 159 16.94 10.02 -2.82
C LEU A 159 17.07 9.01 -1.68
N GLU A 160 16.45 9.33 -0.55
CA GLU A 160 16.11 8.36 0.48
C GLU A 160 14.76 7.75 0.12
N HIS A 161 14.78 6.51 -0.33
CA HIS A 161 13.56 5.76 -0.58
C HIS A 161 13.29 4.81 0.58
N ILE A 162 12.19 5.06 1.29
CA ILE A 162 11.81 4.30 2.46
C ILE A 162 10.92 3.14 2.03
N TYR A 163 11.20 1.96 2.56
CA TYR A 163 10.43 0.75 2.37
C TYR A 163 9.86 0.30 3.74
N PRO A 164 8.73 0.86 4.19
CA PRO A 164 8.11 0.45 5.43
C PRO A 164 7.56 -0.98 5.30
N ALA A 165 7.94 -1.85 6.21
CA ALA A 165 7.54 -3.25 6.24
C ALA A 165 7.62 -3.79 7.66
N ASP A 166 6.97 -4.92 7.91
CA ASP A 166 7.09 -5.63 9.18
C ASP A 166 8.50 -6.23 9.37
N ALA A 167 8.90 -6.41 10.63
CA ALA A 167 10.20 -6.94 11.00
C ALA A 167 10.50 -8.32 10.37
N GLN A 168 9.47 -9.13 10.09
CA GLN A 168 9.64 -10.43 9.43
C GLN A 168 10.10 -10.32 7.97
N ALA A 169 9.80 -9.21 7.28
CA ALA A 169 10.19 -8.99 5.89
C ALA A 169 11.63 -8.46 5.75
N VAL A 170 12.17 -7.82 6.80
CA VAL A 170 13.46 -7.15 6.79
C VAL A 170 14.64 -8.04 6.36
N PRO A 171 14.78 -9.31 6.81
CA PRO A 171 15.89 -10.16 6.37
C PRO A 171 15.89 -10.40 4.86
N LEU A 172 14.72 -10.59 4.26
CA LEU A 172 14.58 -10.77 2.81
C LEU A 172 14.86 -9.46 2.07
N MET A 173 14.40 -8.34 2.59
CA MET A 173 14.67 -7.01 2.02
C MET A 173 16.17 -6.68 2.03
N LYS A 174 16.92 -7.03 3.09
CA LYS A 174 18.38 -6.85 3.13
C LYS A 174 19.10 -7.59 2.01
N GLY A 175 18.65 -8.81 1.69
CA GLY A 175 19.19 -9.59 0.58
C GLY A 175 18.79 -9.05 -0.80
N THR A 176 17.70 -8.29 -0.85
CA THR A 176 17.08 -7.82 -2.10
C THR A 176 17.54 -6.39 -2.48
N LEU A 177 17.66 -5.49 -1.51
CA LEU A 177 18.08 -4.09 -1.68
C LEU A 177 19.60 -3.96 -1.69
N ALA A 178 20.25 -4.55 -2.67
CA ALA A 178 21.71 -4.55 -2.79
C ALA A 178 22.26 -3.22 -3.33
N THR A 179 23.46 -2.84 -2.90
CA THR A 179 24.22 -1.73 -3.51
C THR A 179 24.44 -2.00 -5.01
N GLY A 180 24.25 -0.97 -5.84
CA GLY A 180 24.34 -1.04 -7.29
C GLY A 180 23.03 -1.42 -7.99
N LEU A 181 21.99 -1.87 -7.26
CA LEU A 181 20.69 -2.17 -7.84
C LEU A 181 20.02 -0.89 -8.36
N GLU A 182 19.40 -0.97 -9.54
CA GLU A 182 18.60 0.12 -10.10
C GLU A 182 17.15 0.01 -9.65
N ILE A 183 16.58 1.14 -9.25
CA ILE A 183 15.18 1.32 -8.93
C ILE A 183 14.63 2.29 -9.97
N LYS A 184 13.58 1.85 -10.68
CA LYS A 184 12.83 2.67 -11.61
C LYS A 184 11.50 3.05 -10.98
N LEU A 185 11.23 4.34 -10.91
CA LEU A 185 9.98 4.88 -10.38
C LEU A 185 9.18 5.46 -11.54
N GLU A 186 8.08 4.78 -11.89
CA GLU A 186 7.23 5.15 -13.00
C GLU A 186 5.88 5.73 -12.56
N ARG A 187 5.42 6.75 -13.30
CA ARG A 187 4.12 7.41 -13.07
C ARG A 187 2.93 6.45 -12.99
N ALA A 188 2.95 5.37 -13.77
CA ALA A 188 1.83 4.45 -13.89
C ALA A 188 1.76 3.43 -12.75
N HIS A 189 2.89 3.09 -12.11
CA HIS A 189 2.98 1.94 -11.20
C HIS A 189 3.53 2.30 -9.83
N ASP A 190 4.28 3.41 -9.71
CA ASP A 190 5.00 3.80 -8.52
C ASP A 190 4.57 5.20 -8.07
N LEU A 191 3.80 5.25 -6.99
CA LEU A 191 3.42 6.51 -6.34
C LEU A 191 4.29 6.72 -5.11
N SER A 192 5.53 7.15 -5.34
CA SER A 192 6.52 7.49 -4.31
C SER A 192 6.42 8.98 -3.97
N ALA A 193 5.70 9.30 -2.89
CA ALA A 193 5.45 10.67 -2.46
C ALA A 193 6.69 11.26 -1.80
N VAL A 194 7.04 12.51 -2.16
CA VAL A 194 8.07 13.28 -1.47
C VAL A 194 7.48 13.84 -0.18
N ILE A 195 8.11 13.53 0.94
CA ILE A 195 7.65 13.92 2.28
C ILE A 195 8.63 14.85 3.01
N HIS A 196 9.85 14.96 2.51
CA HIS A 196 10.88 15.87 3.03
C HIS A 196 11.93 16.16 1.95
N ALA A 197 12.56 17.33 2.01
CA ALA A 197 13.70 17.70 1.18
C ALA A 197 14.74 18.46 1.99
N GLU A 198 16.01 18.17 1.78
CA GLU A 198 17.13 18.82 2.43
C GLU A 198 18.13 19.32 1.39
N ARG A 199 18.68 20.51 1.64
CA ARG A 199 19.82 21.01 0.88
C ARG A 199 21.09 20.63 1.61
N LEU A 200 21.94 19.89 0.92
CA LEU A 200 23.22 19.46 1.45
C LEU A 200 24.26 20.58 1.36
N PRO A 201 25.28 20.59 2.23
CA PRO A 201 26.32 21.63 2.24
C PRO A 201 27.15 21.71 0.94
N ASP A 202 27.17 20.65 0.15
CA ASP A 202 27.87 20.54 -1.13
C ASP A 202 27.02 21.03 -2.32
N GLY A 203 25.84 21.61 -2.06
CA GLY A 203 24.93 22.15 -3.07
C GLY A 203 23.93 21.12 -3.62
N ARG A 204 24.10 19.83 -3.32
CA ARG A 204 23.16 18.78 -3.72
C ARG A 204 21.84 18.88 -2.95
N VAL A 205 20.81 18.24 -3.46
CA VAL A 205 19.52 18.11 -2.79
C VAL A 205 19.28 16.65 -2.45
N MET A 206 18.88 16.38 -1.21
CA MET A 206 18.44 15.06 -0.77
C MET A 206 16.95 15.09 -0.47
N ILE A 207 16.19 14.21 -1.13
CA ILE A 207 14.75 14.08 -0.89
C ILE A 207 14.44 12.78 -0.18
N THR A 208 13.42 12.79 0.66
CA THR A 208 12.91 11.60 1.35
C THR A 208 11.54 11.26 0.80
N THR A 209 11.36 10.00 0.42
CA THR A 209 10.15 9.52 -0.24
C THR A 209 9.61 8.25 0.38
N VAL A 210 8.29 8.09 0.32
CA VAL A 210 7.57 6.89 0.78
C VAL A 210 6.60 6.42 -0.30
N PRO A 211 6.58 5.13 -0.65
CA PRO A 211 5.59 4.56 -1.56
C PRO A 211 4.21 4.54 -0.90
N LEU A 212 3.19 5.09 -1.58
CA LEU A 212 1.81 5.16 -1.04
C LEU A 212 0.98 3.90 -1.31
N LEU A 213 1.40 3.10 -2.29
CA LEU A 213 0.64 1.93 -2.73
C LEU A 213 0.94 0.68 -1.90
N TYR A 214 2.04 0.71 -1.11
CA TYR A 214 2.52 -0.39 -0.27
C TYR A 214 2.35 -1.77 -0.94
N GLY A 215 2.87 -1.88 -2.17
CA GLY A 215 2.79 -3.11 -2.96
C GLY A 215 3.86 -4.12 -2.57
N SER A 216 3.86 -5.24 -3.28
CA SER A 216 4.97 -6.19 -3.21
C SER A 216 6.05 -5.80 -4.20
N TYR A 217 7.31 -6.03 -3.88
CA TYR A 217 8.45 -5.78 -4.76
C TYR A 217 9.20 -7.09 -5.00
N THR A 218 9.75 -7.24 -6.21
CA THR A 218 10.59 -8.38 -6.60
C THR A 218 11.79 -7.87 -7.40
N VAL A 219 12.87 -8.65 -7.45
CA VAL A 219 14.06 -8.33 -8.23
C VAL A 219 14.09 -9.19 -9.47
N THR A 220 14.35 -8.59 -10.64
CA THR A 220 14.26 -9.26 -11.95
C THR A 220 15.09 -10.54 -12.06
N GLN A 221 16.23 -10.63 -11.37
CA GLN A 221 17.10 -11.81 -11.35
C GLN A 221 17.40 -12.34 -9.93
N GLY A 222 16.63 -11.89 -8.92
CA GLY A 222 16.87 -12.18 -7.51
C GLY A 222 15.88 -13.19 -6.92
N ARG A 223 16.29 -13.88 -5.85
CA ARG A 223 15.38 -14.74 -5.06
C ARG A 223 14.62 -13.90 -4.04
N GLY A 224 13.32 -13.71 -4.27
CA GLY A 224 12.38 -13.25 -3.24
C GLY A 224 11.50 -12.09 -3.66
N SER A 225 10.34 -11.99 -3.02
CA SER A 225 9.49 -10.82 -3.05
C SER A 225 9.16 -10.41 -1.61
N PHE A 226 9.16 -9.12 -1.32
CA PHE A 226 8.70 -8.59 -0.03
C PHE A 226 7.48 -7.71 -0.23
N SER A 227 6.59 -7.66 0.77
CA SER A 227 5.46 -6.73 0.77
C SER A 227 5.75 -5.57 1.69
N LEU A 228 5.34 -4.38 1.26
CA LEU A 228 5.35 -3.21 2.12
C LEU A 228 4.05 -3.12 2.90
N GLU A 229 4.11 -2.46 4.05
CA GLU A 229 2.96 -2.15 4.89
C GLU A 229 3.03 -0.71 5.34
N PRO A 230 1.90 0.01 5.42
CA PRO A 230 1.91 1.35 5.97
C PRO A 230 2.39 1.33 7.43
N PRO A 231 3.25 2.28 7.84
CA PRO A 231 3.75 2.33 9.21
C PRO A 231 2.60 2.67 10.17
N PHE A 232 2.52 1.98 11.31
CA PHE A 232 1.48 2.23 12.32
C PHE A 232 1.65 3.58 13.01
N ASP A 233 2.88 3.95 13.33
CA ASP A 233 3.22 5.24 13.91
C ASP A 233 4.62 5.71 13.53
N LEU A 234 4.84 7.03 13.67
CA LEU A 234 6.09 7.71 13.36
C LEU A 234 6.76 8.24 14.63
N ASN A 235 8.09 8.17 14.68
CA ASN A 235 8.89 8.83 15.70
C ASN A 235 9.37 10.19 15.20
N MET A 236 8.49 11.19 15.31
CA MET A 236 8.80 12.56 14.86
C MET A 236 9.98 13.21 15.61
N ALA A 237 10.37 12.68 16.77
CA ALA A 237 11.51 13.18 17.53
C ALA A 237 12.87 12.73 16.95
N ALA A 238 12.91 11.70 16.11
CA ALA A 238 14.13 11.27 15.40
C ALA A 238 14.64 12.33 14.41
N GLY A 239 13.71 13.15 13.90
CA GLY A 239 13.98 14.20 12.94
C GLY A 239 14.41 13.70 11.57
N TRP A 240 14.41 14.62 10.61
CA TRP A 240 14.91 14.39 9.26
C TRP A 240 16.39 14.79 9.15
N PRO A 241 17.13 14.31 8.14
CA PRO A 241 16.82 13.18 7.25
C PRO A 241 17.02 11.83 7.96
N LEU A 242 16.82 10.70 7.28
CA LEU A 242 17.09 9.37 7.88
C LEU A 242 18.58 9.02 7.83
N PHE A 243 19.23 9.28 6.70
CA PHE A 243 20.68 9.24 6.52
C PHE A 243 21.29 10.54 7.02
N LYS A 244 21.61 10.57 8.32
CA LYS A 244 22.39 11.66 8.92
C LYS A 244 23.74 11.81 8.20
N ASP A 245 24.27 13.02 8.18
CA ASP A 245 25.51 13.38 7.48
C ASP A 245 26.68 12.38 7.59
N PRO A 246 27.10 11.90 8.78
CA PRO A 246 28.22 10.96 8.85
C PRO A 246 27.90 9.61 8.18
N MET A 247 26.67 9.13 8.32
CA MET A 247 26.21 7.88 7.72
C MET A 247 26.09 8.00 6.20
N ARG A 248 25.55 9.13 5.72
CA ARG A 248 25.47 9.45 4.28
C ARG A 248 26.86 9.47 3.65
N LYS A 249 27.81 10.22 4.21
CA LYS A 249 29.18 10.31 3.68
C LYS A 249 29.87 8.94 3.65
N ALA A 250 29.67 8.11 4.67
CA ALA A 250 30.20 6.74 4.69
C ALA A 250 29.59 5.87 3.58
N ALA A 251 28.28 5.97 3.33
CA ALA A 251 27.60 5.28 2.25
C ALA A 251 28.09 5.73 0.87
N GLU A 252 28.28 7.04 0.67
CA GLU A 252 28.85 7.61 -0.55
C GLU A 252 30.27 7.08 -0.81
N ALA A 253 31.12 7.05 0.22
CA ALA A 253 32.48 6.54 0.10
C ALA A 253 32.50 5.04 -0.25
N ARG A 254 31.67 4.22 0.41
CA ARG A 254 31.54 2.78 0.10
C ARG A 254 31.06 2.55 -1.33
N TYR A 255 30.10 3.35 -1.78
CA TYR A 255 29.60 3.28 -3.14
C TYR A 255 30.66 3.68 -4.18
N ALA A 256 31.46 4.71 -3.89
CA ALA A 256 32.60 5.09 -4.74
C ALA A 256 33.60 3.93 -4.86
N SER A 257 34.01 3.32 -3.74
CA SER A 257 34.89 2.14 -3.76
C SER A 257 34.28 0.93 -4.46
N TYR A 258 32.95 0.74 -4.36
CA TYR A 258 32.24 -0.30 -5.09
C TYR A 258 32.30 -0.08 -6.61
N ARG A 259 32.12 1.17 -7.06
CA ARG A 259 32.22 1.55 -8.48
C ARG A 259 33.65 1.35 -9.01
N GLU A 260 34.67 1.71 -8.24
CA GLU A 260 36.08 1.50 -8.62
C GLU A 260 36.39 0.00 -8.82
N LYS A 261 35.87 -0.87 -7.95
CA LYS A 261 36.05 -2.32 -8.06
C LYS A 261 35.37 -2.94 -9.27
N LEU A 262 34.27 -2.33 -9.75
CA LEU A 262 33.54 -2.77 -10.92
C LEU A 262 34.07 -2.16 -12.22
N ALA A 263 34.92 -1.14 -12.14
CA ALA A 263 35.55 -0.57 -13.33
C ALA A 263 36.41 -1.65 -14.00
N PRO A 264 36.27 -1.88 -15.32
CA PRO A 264 37.11 -2.83 -16.02
C PRO A 264 38.58 -2.41 -15.86
N PRO A 265 39.52 -3.37 -15.73
CA PRO A 265 40.93 -3.03 -15.66
C PRO A 265 41.31 -2.30 -16.94
N THR A 266 41.72 -1.05 -16.81
CA THR A 266 42.28 -0.26 -17.91
C THR A 266 43.50 -1.01 -18.43
N GLN A 267 43.31 -1.81 -19.49
CA GLN A 267 44.44 -2.32 -20.26
C GLN A 267 45.22 -1.11 -20.79
N GLY A 268 46.54 -1.17 -20.60
CA GLY A 268 47.43 -0.02 -20.55
C GLY A 268 47.45 0.88 -21.79
N LEU A 269 48.00 2.07 -21.56
CA LEU A 269 48.57 3.00 -22.54
C LEU A 269 47.66 3.28 -23.76
N ALA A 270 46.81 4.31 -23.62
CA ALA A 270 46.16 4.93 -24.76
C ALA A 270 47.22 5.43 -25.76
N ILE A 271 47.31 4.78 -26.91
CA ILE A 271 47.99 5.30 -28.09
C ILE A 271 47.13 6.47 -28.61
N PRO A 272 47.68 7.69 -28.78
CA PRO A 272 46.92 8.82 -29.31
C PRO A 272 46.51 8.52 -30.77
N GLY A 273 45.21 8.38 -31.05
CA GLY A 273 44.71 8.36 -32.44
C GLY A 273 43.56 7.42 -32.79
N LEU A 274 43.08 6.55 -31.90
CA LEU A 274 41.86 5.77 -32.14
C LEU A 274 40.86 5.93 -31.01
N VAL A 275 39.80 6.70 -31.27
CA VAL A 275 38.61 6.79 -30.42
C VAL A 275 37.60 5.74 -30.89
N PRO A 276 37.35 4.64 -30.17
CA PRO A 276 36.08 3.95 -30.32
C PRO A 276 35.01 4.69 -29.49
N PRO A 277 33.81 4.95 -30.05
CA PRO A 277 32.70 5.46 -29.26
C PRO A 277 32.17 4.31 -28.41
N SER A 278 32.39 4.36 -27.11
CA SER A 278 31.79 3.41 -26.17
C SER A 278 31.04 4.15 -25.07
N ASP A 279 30.02 4.91 -25.48
CA ASP A 279 28.91 5.28 -24.62
C ASP A 279 27.95 4.08 -24.51
N LYS A 280 28.27 3.15 -23.62
CA LYS A 280 27.27 2.26 -23.02
C LYS A 280 27.52 2.22 -21.51
N PRO A 281 26.61 2.78 -20.68
CA PRO A 281 26.64 2.50 -19.26
C PRO A 281 26.50 1.00 -19.08
N ALA A 282 27.32 0.42 -18.19
CA ALA A 282 27.18 -0.98 -17.78
C ALA A 282 25.72 -1.20 -17.36
N VAL A 283 25.00 -2.02 -18.14
CA VAL A 283 23.59 -2.33 -17.91
C VAL A 283 23.50 -3.02 -16.55
N ALA A 284 22.85 -2.37 -15.59
CA ALA A 284 22.42 -3.06 -14.39
C ALA A 284 21.40 -4.11 -14.83
N THR A 285 21.82 -5.37 -14.92
CA THR A 285 20.96 -6.48 -15.35
C THR A 285 19.87 -6.81 -14.33
N ASN A 286 19.89 -6.16 -13.16
CA ASN A 286 19.04 -6.43 -12.03
C ASN A 286 18.30 -5.14 -11.60
N GLU A 287 16.97 -5.20 -11.56
CA GLU A 287 16.08 -4.07 -11.27
C GLU A 287 15.04 -4.49 -10.22
N LEU A 288 14.70 -3.58 -9.32
CA LEU A 288 13.60 -3.79 -8.37
C LEU A 288 12.28 -3.35 -9.02
N ILE A 289 11.35 -4.29 -9.20
CA ILE A 289 10.06 -4.05 -9.85
C ILE A 289 8.92 -4.31 -8.86
N ARG A 290 7.93 -3.43 -8.85
CA ARG A 290 6.70 -3.61 -8.07
C ARG A 290 5.80 -4.66 -8.74
N VAL A 291 5.30 -5.59 -7.93
CA VAL A 291 4.33 -6.63 -8.31
C VAL A 291 3.01 -6.31 -7.61
N GLU A 292 1.94 -6.07 -8.37
CA GLU A 292 0.60 -5.92 -7.80
C GLU A 292 -0.07 -7.29 -7.61
N PRO A 293 -0.49 -7.66 -6.39
CA PRO A 293 -1.43 -8.75 -6.22
C PRO A 293 -2.80 -8.33 -6.77
N ALA A 294 -3.49 -9.25 -7.46
CA ALA A 294 -4.79 -8.97 -8.07
C ALA A 294 -5.83 -8.52 -7.03
N MET A 295 -6.55 -7.43 -7.31
CA MET A 295 -7.75 -7.07 -6.54
C MET A 295 -8.83 -8.14 -6.75
N PRO A 296 -9.45 -8.68 -5.68
CA PRO A 296 -10.70 -9.41 -5.83
C PRO A 296 -11.78 -8.42 -6.27
N VAL A 297 -12.48 -8.75 -7.36
CA VAL A 297 -13.64 -8.00 -7.82
C VAL A 297 -14.80 -8.32 -6.89
N ASP A 298 -15.30 -7.32 -6.15
CA ASP A 298 -16.56 -7.45 -5.42
C ASP A 298 -17.68 -7.76 -6.39
N ALA A 299 -18.35 -8.89 -6.17
CA ALA A 299 -19.51 -9.28 -6.95
C ALA A 299 -20.64 -8.25 -6.75
N PRO A 300 -21.33 -7.81 -7.81
CA PRO A 300 -22.48 -6.92 -7.67
C PRO A 300 -23.55 -7.59 -6.79
N PRO A 301 -24.25 -6.83 -5.93
CA PRO A 301 -25.23 -7.39 -5.01
C PRO A 301 -26.34 -8.11 -5.79
N ALA A 302 -26.48 -9.40 -5.53
CA ALA A 302 -27.53 -10.22 -6.10
C ALA A 302 -28.90 -9.62 -5.74
N THR A 303 -29.67 -9.29 -6.76
CA THR A 303 -31.07 -8.87 -6.63
C THR A 303 -31.86 -10.06 -6.06
N ALA A 304 -32.46 -9.88 -4.89
CA ALA A 304 -33.29 -10.90 -4.26
C ALA A 304 -34.50 -11.21 -5.16
N VAL A 305 -34.57 -12.44 -5.68
CA VAL A 305 -35.72 -12.94 -6.42
C VAL A 305 -36.78 -13.37 -5.42
N THR A 306 -37.94 -12.70 -5.45
CA THR A 306 -39.11 -13.03 -4.65
C THR A 306 -39.71 -14.36 -5.11
N PRO A 307 -40.02 -15.34 -4.22
CA PRO A 307 -40.70 -16.56 -4.64
C PRO A 307 -42.19 -16.29 -4.85
N ALA A 308 -42.69 -16.56 -6.06
CA ALA A 308 -44.11 -16.57 -6.38
C ALA A 308 -44.79 -17.83 -5.81
N PRO A 309 -46.07 -17.75 -5.37
CA PRO A 309 -46.74 -18.83 -4.64
C PRO A 309 -47.26 -19.93 -5.56
N ALA A 310 -47.32 -21.14 -5.00
CA ALA A 310 -47.75 -22.38 -5.63
C ALA A 310 -49.22 -22.36 -6.06
N VAL A 311 -49.51 -22.89 -7.25
CA VAL A 311 -50.86 -23.15 -7.75
C VAL A 311 -51.09 -24.66 -7.85
N ALA A 312 -52.15 -25.11 -7.19
CA ALA A 312 -52.63 -26.49 -7.20
C ALA A 312 -53.40 -26.83 -8.49
N ALA A 313 -53.40 -28.12 -8.80
CA ALA A 313 -53.76 -28.76 -10.06
C ALA A 313 -55.24 -28.64 -10.49
N ALA A 314 -55.46 -28.65 -11.82
CA ALA A 314 -56.55 -29.39 -12.46
C ALA A 314 -56.20 -29.74 -13.91
N ALA A 315 -56.74 -30.86 -14.38
CA ALA A 315 -56.23 -31.71 -15.44
C ALA A 315 -56.82 -31.48 -16.84
N SER A 316 -56.10 -32.05 -17.82
CA SER A 316 -56.59 -32.78 -19.01
C SER A 316 -56.63 -32.11 -20.39
N ALA A 317 -56.03 -32.87 -21.33
CA ALA A 317 -56.33 -33.06 -22.76
C ALA A 317 -55.73 -32.12 -23.83
N THR A 318 -54.73 -32.68 -24.53
CA THR A 318 -54.24 -32.43 -25.90
C THR A 318 -55.30 -32.70 -27.00
N PRO A 319 -55.03 -32.53 -28.32
CA PRO A 319 -54.07 -31.69 -29.06
C PRO A 319 -54.65 -31.00 -30.34
N LYS A 320 -53.75 -30.41 -31.14
CA LYS A 320 -53.80 -30.13 -32.61
C LYS A 320 -54.21 -28.73 -33.08
N GLY A 321 -53.21 -28.03 -33.63
CA GLY A 321 -53.09 -27.98 -35.10
C GLY A 321 -53.12 -26.60 -35.76
N GLY A 322 -52.06 -26.31 -36.52
CA GLY A 322 -52.07 -25.41 -37.70
C GLY A 322 -51.85 -23.92 -37.39
N LYS A 323 -50.68 -23.34 -37.69
CA LYS A 323 -50.09 -22.97 -39.00
C LYS A 323 -50.35 -21.48 -39.34
N VAL A 324 -49.23 -20.74 -39.49
CA VAL A 324 -48.91 -19.80 -40.61
C VAL A 324 -49.75 -18.50 -40.61
N ALA A 325 -49.28 -17.26 -40.84
CA ALA A 325 -48.11 -16.66 -41.47
C ALA A 325 -48.01 -15.21 -40.91
N LYS A 326 -46.80 -14.64 -40.72
CA LYS A 326 -46.11 -13.73 -41.67
C LYS A 326 -46.82 -12.37 -41.85
N THR A 327 -46.18 -11.28 -41.38
CA THR A 327 -45.62 -10.18 -42.21
C THR A 327 -45.27 -8.97 -41.33
N SER A 328 -43.99 -8.57 -41.32
CA SER A 328 -43.56 -7.17 -41.12
C SER A 328 -43.91 -6.35 -42.39
N PRO A 329 -43.98 -5.00 -42.36
CA PRO A 329 -42.77 -4.15 -42.32
C PRO A 329 -42.89 -2.81 -41.54
N ALA A 330 -41.73 -2.21 -41.27
CA ALA A 330 -41.51 -0.82 -40.79
C ALA A 330 -41.58 0.18 -41.99
N PRO A 331 -41.11 1.47 -41.96
CA PRO A 331 -40.65 2.38 -40.88
C PRO A 331 -41.14 3.87 -41.05
N ALA A 332 -40.82 4.77 -40.11
CA ALA A 332 -40.57 6.24 -40.25
C ALA A 332 -40.85 6.94 -38.90
N ALA A 333 -40.28 8.06 -38.45
CA ALA A 333 -39.08 8.88 -38.72
C ALA A 333 -39.00 9.87 -37.52
N SER A 334 -37.80 10.34 -37.18
CA SER A 334 -37.52 11.36 -36.14
C SER A 334 -37.84 12.79 -36.63
N PRO A 335 -38.04 13.82 -35.76
CA PRO A 335 -36.91 14.60 -35.24
C PRO A 335 -37.04 15.15 -33.79
N ALA A 336 -35.90 15.56 -33.22
CA ALA A 336 -35.68 16.19 -31.89
C ALA A 336 -35.81 17.75 -31.94
N PRO A 337 -35.32 18.56 -30.96
CA PRO A 337 -35.32 18.54 -29.47
C PRO A 337 -35.93 19.86 -28.87
N ARG A 338 -35.99 20.00 -27.53
CA ARG A 338 -36.20 21.32 -26.90
C ARG A 338 -35.33 21.53 -25.65
N ALA A 339 -34.85 22.76 -25.55
CA ALA A 339 -33.77 23.27 -24.71
C ALA A 339 -34.28 23.99 -23.44
N VAL A 340 -33.41 24.00 -22.41
CA VAL A 340 -33.03 25.11 -21.50
C VAL A 340 -34.11 25.83 -20.67
N ALA A 341 -33.91 25.83 -19.35
CA ALA A 341 -34.21 26.97 -18.49
C ALA A 341 -33.19 27.08 -17.35
N ALA A 342 -32.56 28.25 -17.25
CA ALA A 342 -31.65 28.68 -16.19
C ALA A 342 -32.12 30.05 -15.66
N LYS A 343 -31.88 30.30 -14.36
CA LYS A 343 -31.70 31.58 -13.62
C LYS A 343 -32.41 31.56 -12.25
N PRO A 344 -32.09 32.48 -11.31
CA PRO A 344 -30.78 32.96 -10.86
C PRO A 344 -30.71 33.03 -9.30
N GLY A 345 -29.53 33.35 -8.75
CA GLY A 345 -29.30 33.43 -7.30
C GLY A 345 -29.63 34.78 -6.65
N THR A 346 -29.68 34.79 -5.32
CA THR A 346 -29.38 35.94 -4.45
C THR A 346 -29.18 35.51 -3.00
N SER A 347 -28.13 36.03 -2.37
CA SER A 347 -27.93 36.08 -0.91
C SER A 347 -28.92 37.08 -0.27
N PRO A 348 -29.28 36.95 1.02
CA PRO A 348 -28.71 37.90 1.98
C PRO A 348 -28.47 37.33 3.40
N ALA A 349 -27.51 37.94 4.11
CA ALA A 349 -27.49 38.01 5.58
C ALA A 349 -28.30 39.23 6.04
N PRO A 350 -28.89 39.22 7.25
CA PRO A 350 -28.30 40.03 8.32
C PRO A 350 -28.43 39.46 9.76
N ALA A 351 -27.50 39.94 10.60
CA ALA A 351 -27.54 40.30 12.03
C ALA A 351 -28.44 39.57 13.07
N ALA A 352 -27.75 39.06 14.10
CA ALA A 352 -27.98 39.17 15.56
C ALA A 352 -29.41 39.19 16.15
N ALA A 353 -29.70 38.20 17.01
CA ALA A 353 -30.52 38.40 18.20
C ALA A 353 -30.11 37.42 19.33
N VAL A 354 -30.06 37.98 20.53
CA VAL A 354 -29.77 37.39 21.83
C VAL A 354 -31.01 36.65 22.33
N ALA A 355 -30.87 35.43 22.86
CA ALA A 355 -31.84 34.87 23.80
C ALA A 355 -31.18 33.86 24.74
N ALA A 356 -31.40 34.12 26.02
CA ALA A 356 -30.90 33.38 27.17
C ALA A 356 -31.64 32.04 27.37
N GLY A 357 -30.93 31.05 27.89
CA GLY A 357 -31.49 29.80 28.41
C GLY A 357 -30.60 29.26 29.52
N LYS A 358 -30.90 29.65 30.77
CA LYS A 358 -30.35 29.08 32.00
C LYS A 358 -31.12 27.82 32.40
N ALA A 359 -30.42 26.72 32.65
CA ALA A 359 -30.66 25.72 33.70
C ALA A 359 -29.44 24.76 33.67
N GLY A 360 -28.70 24.43 34.71
CA GLY A 360 -28.89 24.55 36.16
C GLY A 360 -28.91 23.15 36.80
N ALA A 361 -27.74 22.63 37.20
CA ALA A 361 -27.45 21.64 38.28
C ALA A 361 -26.11 20.94 37.96
N ALA A 362 -24.97 21.29 38.56
CA ALA A 362 -24.51 20.96 39.92
C ALA A 362 -24.30 19.45 40.15
N VAL A 363 -23.05 19.03 40.36
CA VAL A 363 -22.57 18.31 41.56
C VAL A 363 -21.05 18.04 41.47
N SER A 364 -20.36 18.58 42.48
CA SER A 364 -19.22 18.10 43.25
C SER A 364 -17.84 17.79 42.63
N THR A 365 -16.93 18.65 43.09
CA THR A 365 -15.49 18.50 43.34
C THR A 365 -15.08 17.22 44.08
N ALA A 366 -13.94 16.64 43.70
CA ALA A 366 -13.01 16.01 44.64
C ALA A 366 -11.56 16.24 44.20
N SER A 367 -10.83 16.91 45.10
CA SER A 367 -9.40 17.20 45.07
C SER A 367 -8.61 15.99 45.58
N GLY A 368 -7.41 15.76 45.04
CA GLY A 368 -6.48 14.78 45.59
C GLY A 368 -5.15 14.70 44.82
N ALA A 369 -4.19 15.55 45.19
CA ALA A 369 -2.76 15.23 45.11
C ALA A 369 -2.35 14.67 46.49
N PRO A 370 -1.29 13.83 46.57
CA PRO A 370 0.00 14.43 46.95
C PRO A 370 1.24 13.80 46.26
N ALA A 371 2.39 14.36 46.68
CA ALA A 371 3.72 14.43 46.12
C ALA A 371 4.65 13.18 46.27
N VAL A 372 5.59 13.09 45.31
CA VAL A 372 7.08 12.96 45.43
C VAL A 372 7.73 12.04 46.49
N ALA A 373 8.57 11.10 46.00
CA ALA A 373 9.91 10.74 46.55
C ALA A 373 10.66 9.89 45.49
N VAL A 374 11.66 10.41 44.76
CA VAL A 374 13.13 10.36 45.00
C VAL A 374 13.76 8.94 44.96
N SER A 375 14.57 8.69 43.92
CA SER A 375 15.53 7.57 43.72
C SER A 375 16.72 7.66 44.69
N PRO A 376 17.60 6.63 44.87
CA PRO A 376 18.57 6.11 43.86
C PRO A 376 18.74 4.57 43.97
N GLY A 377 19.50 3.79 43.21
CA GLY A 377 20.51 3.96 42.16
C GLY A 377 21.34 2.66 42.11
N ALA A 378 21.80 2.26 40.91
CA ALA A 378 22.90 1.30 40.62
C ALA A 378 22.70 -0.18 41.08
N ALA A 379 23.25 -1.24 40.47
CA ALA A 379 24.34 -1.39 39.52
C ALA A 379 24.26 -2.78 38.81
N VAL A 380 24.76 -2.81 37.57
CA VAL A 380 25.68 -3.79 36.95
C VAL A 380 25.55 -5.29 37.29
N ALA A 381 25.34 -6.12 36.25
CA ALA A 381 26.01 -7.42 36.13
C ALA A 381 26.25 -7.81 34.65
N LEU A 382 27.54 -7.92 34.29
CA LEU A 382 28.06 -8.59 33.10
C LEU A 382 27.90 -10.12 33.24
N ALA A 383 27.69 -10.82 32.12
CA ALA A 383 28.58 -11.89 31.61
C ALA A 383 27.85 -12.83 30.62
N SER A 384 28.40 -12.91 29.40
CA SER A 384 28.47 -14.10 28.54
C SER A 384 29.82 -14.79 28.84
N PRO A 385 30.09 -16.09 28.51
CA PRO A 385 29.87 -16.67 27.18
C PRO A 385 29.60 -18.20 27.03
N ALA A 386 29.08 -18.53 25.83
CA ALA A 386 29.30 -19.67 24.93
C ALA A 386 29.52 -21.13 25.42
N ALA A 387 28.76 -22.08 24.84
CA ALA A 387 29.24 -23.32 24.21
C ALA A 387 28.12 -24.06 23.44
N THR A 388 28.46 -24.67 22.29
CA THR A 388 27.62 -25.52 21.40
C THR A 388 28.14 -26.99 21.46
N PRO A 389 27.58 -27.97 20.70
CA PRO A 389 26.64 -29.05 21.06
C PRO A 389 27.31 -30.45 21.16
N PRO A 390 26.59 -31.60 21.27
CA PRO A 390 26.14 -32.32 20.06
C PRO A 390 24.88 -33.23 20.20
N GLY A 391 24.37 -33.76 19.07
CA GLY A 391 23.83 -35.14 19.00
C GLY A 391 22.33 -35.32 18.69
N ALA A 392 22.06 -36.08 17.62
CA ALA A 392 20.76 -36.33 16.97
C ALA A 392 19.96 -37.54 17.53
N ALA A 393 18.61 -37.51 17.42
CA ALA A 393 17.73 -38.64 17.07
C ALA A 393 16.24 -38.21 17.00
N ALA A 394 15.50 -38.74 16.02
CA ALA A 394 14.09 -38.47 15.68
C ALA A 394 13.11 -39.48 16.37
N PRO A 395 11.84 -39.63 15.91
CA PRO A 395 10.69 -38.74 16.04
C PRO A 395 9.57 -39.37 16.91
N SER A 396 8.56 -38.60 17.33
CA SER A 396 7.35 -39.18 17.95
C SER A 396 6.05 -38.57 17.42
N ALA A 397 5.17 -39.53 17.06
CA ALA A 397 3.78 -39.53 16.62
C ALA A 397 2.90 -38.29 16.86
N ALA A 398 2.15 -37.92 15.81
CA ALA A 398 0.92 -37.13 15.89
C ALA A 398 -0.31 -38.07 15.91
N PRO A 399 -1.36 -37.78 16.70
CA PRO A 399 -2.59 -38.58 16.71
C PRO A 399 -3.61 -38.17 15.64
N VAL A 400 -4.43 -39.16 15.30
CA VAL A 400 -5.46 -39.24 14.25
C VAL A 400 -6.73 -38.44 14.58
N LEU A 401 -7.33 -37.82 13.57
CA LEU A 401 -8.64 -37.12 13.57
C LEU A 401 -9.85 -38.08 13.46
N PRO A 402 -11.05 -37.65 13.90
CA PRO A 402 -12.32 -38.08 13.31
C PRO A 402 -13.07 -36.95 12.55
N PRO A 403 -14.08 -37.29 11.71
CA PRO A 403 -14.49 -36.50 10.55
C PRO A 403 -15.77 -35.66 10.77
N GLY A 404 -15.91 -34.56 10.03
CA GLY A 404 -17.13 -33.75 9.98
C GLY A 404 -17.14 -32.73 8.82
N THR A 405 -17.84 -33.09 7.75
CA THR A 405 -18.47 -32.29 6.67
C THR A 405 -17.81 -31.02 6.12
N ASP A 406 -17.55 -31.11 4.81
CA ASP A 406 -17.03 -30.12 3.86
C ASP A 406 -17.82 -28.80 3.78
N GLN A 407 -17.09 -27.67 3.89
CA GLN A 407 -17.03 -26.59 2.90
C GLN A 407 -16.11 -25.49 3.44
N THR A 408 -14.83 -25.55 3.06
CA THR A 408 -13.92 -24.41 3.27
C THR A 408 -13.25 -24.08 1.94
N LEU A 409 -13.80 -23.05 1.30
CA LEU A 409 -13.10 -22.26 0.29
C LEU A 409 -11.82 -21.73 0.93
N ALA A 410 -10.67 -22.32 0.59
CA ALA A 410 -9.38 -21.87 1.08
C ALA A 410 -8.72 -20.90 0.09
N SER A 411 -8.40 -19.74 0.65
CA SER A 411 -7.80 -18.53 0.13
C SER A 411 -6.63 -18.68 -0.85
N THR A 412 -6.60 -17.75 -1.81
CA THR A 412 -5.53 -17.50 -2.77
C THR A 412 -4.43 -16.64 -2.13
N ALA A 413 -3.46 -17.27 -1.48
CA ALA A 413 -2.17 -16.68 -1.12
C ALA A 413 -1.13 -17.79 -0.94
N GLY A 414 -0.01 -17.72 -1.68
CA GLY A 414 1.23 -18.47 -1.46
C GLY A 414 1.13 -19.91 -0.91
N GLY A 415 1.09 -20.91 -1.80
CA GLY A 415 1.21 -22.32 -1.44
C GLY A 415 -0.11 -22.97 -1.05
N GLY A 416 -1.00 -23.19 -2.02
CA GLY A 416 -2.34 -23.70 -1.73
C GLY A 416 -2.32 -25.15 -1.28
N THR A 417 -2.93 -25.40 -0.13
CA THR A 417 -3.29 -26.72 0.36
C THR A 417 -4.64 -27.11 -0.23
N TRP A 418 -4.65 -27.65 -1.45
CA TRP A 418 -5.85 -28.24 -2.05
C TRP A 418 -5.74 -29.77 -2.12
N LYS A 419 -6.90 -30.42 -2.20
CA LYS A 419 -6.99 -31.88 -2.29
C LYS A 419 -6.49 -32.35 -3.65
N THR A 420 -5.60 -33.33 -3.64
CA THR A 420 -5.17 -34.06 -4.83
C THR A 420 -5.91 -35.40 -4.92
N TYR A 421 -6.05 -35.91 -6.14
CA TYR A 421 -6.84 -37.09 -6.47
C TYR A 421 -5.97 -38.10 -7.24
N PRO A 422 -6.19 -39.41 -7.06
CA PRO A 422 -5.65 -40.42 -7.95
C PRO A 422 -6.16 -40.24 -9.38
N ALA A 423 -5.41 -40.78 -10.36
CA ALA A 423 -5.79 -40.74 -11.78
C ALA A 423 -7.23 -41.23 -12.01
N GLY A 424 -8.04 -40.40 -12.68
CA GLY A 424 -9.45 -40.68 -12.97
C GLY A 424 -10.41 -40.63 -11.77
N LYS A 425 -9.95 -40.20 -10.59
CA LYS A 425 -10.77 -40.06 -9.36
C LYS A 425 -11.05 -38.60 -8.97
N MET A 426 -10.85 -37.67 -9.90
CA MET A 426 -11.18 -36.26 -9.71
C MET A 426 -12.71 -36.04 -9.69
N PRO A 427 -13.19 -34.94 -9.08
CA PRO A 427 -14.61 -34.57 -9.12
C PRO A 427 -15.15 -34.43 -10.55
N GLN A 428 -16.46 -34.56 -10.71
CA GLN A 428 -17.09 -34.33 -12.01
C GLN A 428 -16.95 -32.86 -12.43
N GLY A 429 -16.64 -32.65 -13.70
CA GLY A 429 -16.49 -31.34 -14.32
C GLY A 429 -16.24 -31.46 -15.82
N ARG A 430 -16.28 -30.32 -16.50
CA ARG A 430 -16.15 -30.24 -17.95
C ARG A 430 -14.70 -30.29 -18.39
N LEU A 431 -14.34 -31.28 -19.20
CA LEU A 431 -12.99 -31.41 -19.79
C LEU A 431 -12.90 -30.63 -21.10
N ILE A 432 -11.88 -29.79 -21.24
CA ILE A 432 -11.64 -28.96 -22.44
C ILE A 432 -10.21 -29.07 -22.94
N ALA A 433 -10.02 -28.85 -24.24
CA ALA A 433 -8.70 -28.78 -24.86
C ALA A 433 -8.20 -27.33 -24.97
N THR A 434 -6.94 -27.16 -25.37
CA THR A 434 -6.32 -25.84 -25.55
C THR A 434 -7.01 -24.96 -26.59
N GLY A 435 -7.68 -25.57 -27.58
CA GLY A 435 -8.44 -24.86 -28.61
C GLY A 435 -9.65 -24.11 -28.06
N ASP A 436 -10.27 -24.63 -26.99
CA ASP A 436 -11.54 -24.15 -26.41
C ASP A 436 -11.34 -23.07 -25.33
N LEU A 437 -10.08 -22.79 -24.95
CA LEU A 437 -9.74 -21.84 -23.90
C LEU A 437 -10.22 -20.41 -24.19
N ARG A 438 -10.32 -20.04 -25.47
CA ARG A 438 -10.82 -18.72 -25.88
C ARG A 438 -12.31 -18.57 -25.62
N ASP A 439 -13.09 -19.62 -25.85
CA ASP A 439 -14.53 -19.61 -25.61
C ASP A 439 -14.83 -19.53 -24.11
N VAL A 440 -13.99 -20.17 -23.28
CA VAL A 440 -14.04 -20.02 -21.81
C VAL A 440 -13.69 -18.60 -21.38
N ALA A 441 -12.73 -17.95 -22.03
CA ALA A 441 -12.37 -16.56 -21.75
C ALA A 441 -13.50 -15.57 -22.08
N GLU A 442 -14.27 -15.84 -23.14
CA GLU A 442 -15.35 -14.96 -23.61
C GLU A 442 -16.67 -15.19 -22.88
N ARG A 443 -16.98 -16.43 -22.48
CA ARG A 443 -18.24 -16.78 -21.79
C ARG A 443 -18.13 -16.81 -20.27
N GLY A 444 -16.91 -16.79 -19.73
CA GLY A 444 -16.65 -16.95 -18.30
C GLY A 444 -16.85 -18.38 -17.79
N MET A 445 -16.40 -18.63 -16.54
CA MET A 445 -16.59 -19.90 -15.85
C MET A 445 -17.98 -19.94 -15.21
N THR A 446 -18.88 -20.83 -15.66
CA THR A 446 -20.28 -20.89 -15.23
C THR A 446 -20.51 -21.60 -13.88
N GLY A 447 -19.57 -21.47 -12.94
CA GLY A 447 -19.63 -22.14 -11.63
C GLY A 447 -19.38 -23.67 -11.66
N GLU A 448 -19.22 -24.25 -12.85
CA GLU A 448 -18.81 -25.64 -13.04
C GLU A 448 -17.27 -25.76 -13.02
N ARG A 449 -16.75 -26.87 -12.49
CA ARG A 449 -15.31 -27.18 -12.56
C ARG A 449 -14.92 -27.46 -14.00
N VAL A 450 -13.85 -26.81 -14.46
CA VAL A 450 -13.34 -27.00 -15.82
C VAL A 450 -11.93 -27.60 -15.73
N TYR A 451 -11.70 -28.65 -16.49
CA TYR A 451 -10.45 -29.39 -16.54
C TYR A 451 -9.76 -29.17 -17.89
N LEU A 452 -8.45 -28.91 -17.86
CA LEU A 452 -7.62 -28.68 -19.03
C LEU A 452 -6.80 -29.93 -19.36
N ARG A 453 -6.99 -30.44 -20.58
CA ARG A 453 -6.12 -31.46 -21.20
C ARG A 453 -5.31 -30.86 -22.34
N GLY A 454 -4.17 -31.48 -22.65
CA GLY A 454 -3.30 -31.06 -23.73
C GLY A 454 -1.84 -31.46 -23.49
N GLN A 455 -1.00 -31.15 -24.48
CA GLN A 455 0.43 -31.31 -24.38
C GLN A 455 1.08 -29.93 -24.24
N PHE A 456 2.01 -29.82 -23.30
CA PHE A 456 2.59 -28.56 -22.91
C PHE A 456 4.11 -28.65 -22.83
N VAL A 457 4.78 -27.54 -23.13
CA VAL A 457 6.23 -27.39 -22.90
C VAL A 457 6.43 -26.42 -21.75
N VAL A 458 7.25 -26.82 -20.78
CA VAL A 458 7.58 -25.99 -19.62
C VAL A 458 8.56 -24.91 -20.05
N ASN A 459 8.14 -23.65 -19.97
CA ASN A 459 8.98 -22.52 -20.34
C ASN A 459 9.76 -21.97 -19.13
N PHE A 460 9.13 -21.96 -17.95
CA PHE A 460 9.74 -21.54 -16.69
C PHE A 460 9.21 -22.35 -15.52
N THR A 461 10.04 -22.55 -14.51
CA THR A 461 9.72 -23.28 -13.28
C THR A 461 10.15 -22.45 -12.08
N GLU A 462 9.26 -22.27 -11.12
CA GLU A 462 9.51 -21.62 -9.82
C GLU A 462 9.41 -22.66 -8.70
N SER A 463 9.48 -22.25 -7.43
CA SER A 463 9.45 -23.18 -6.28
C SER A 463 8.17 -24.01 -6.19
N ASN A 464 7.02 -23.49 -6.62
CA ASN A 464 5.72 -24.18 -6.55
C ASN A 464 4.81 -23.89 -7.77
N ARG A 465 5.39 -23.37 -8.85
CA ARG A 465 4.65 -22.96 -10.06
C ARG A 465 5.44 -23.33 -11.31
N ALA A 466 4.74 -23.57 -12.41
CA ALA A 466 5.34 -23.70 -13.72
C ALA A 466 4.55 -22.92 -14.76
N VAL A 467 5.27 -22.23 -15.64
CA VAL A 467 4.68 -21.55 -16.81
C VAL A 467 4.86 -22.44 -18.02
N LEU A 468 3.75 -22.87 -18.60
CA LEU A 468 3.69 -23.77 -19.73
C LEU A 468 3.17 -23.07 -20.99
N ARG A 469 3.58 -23.58 -22.15
CA ARG A 469 3.02 -23.22 -23.46
C ARG A 469 2.36 -24.44 -24.10
N PRO A 470 1.16 -24.32 -24.68
CA PRO A 470 0.57 -25.36 -25.51
C PRO A 470 1.51 -25.77 -26.63
N ARG A 471 1.74 -27.06 -26.78
CA ARG A 471 2.44 -27.61 -27.93
C ARG A 471 1.43 -27.72 -29.06
N SER A 472 1.54 -26.86 -30.08
CA SER A 472 0.67 -26.93 -31.26
C SER A 472 0.99 -28.19 -32.05
N ASN A 473 0.00 -29.05 -32.27
CA ASN A 473 0.13 -30.14 -33.24
C ASN A 473 -0.03 -29.55 -34.66
N MET A 474 0.76 -30.04 -35.63
CA MET A 474 0.80 -29.48 -36.99
C MET A 474 -0.58 -29.40 -37.67
N ALA A 475 -1.53 -30.27 -37.27
CA ALA A 475 -2.92 -30.23 -37.75
C ALA A 475 -3.68 -28.97 -37.29
N GLU A 476 -3.43 -28.44 -36.10
CA GLU A 476 -4.06 -27.20 -35.60
C GLU A 476 -3.39 -25.95 -36.19
N SER A 477 -2.07 -25.99 -36.44
CA SER A 477 -1.34 -24.88 -37.06
C SER A 477 -1.71 -24.66 -38.53
N MET A 478 -2.23 -25.68 -39.23
CA MET A 478 -2.70 -25.53 -40.62
C MET A 478 -4.13 -24.97 -40.71
N LEU A 479 -4.97 -25.17 -39.70
CA LEU A 479 -6.33 -24.59 -39.66
C LEU A 479 -6.33 -23.13 -39.21
N ARG A 480 -5.30 -22.69 -38.49
CA ARG A 480 -5.15 -21.31 -38.01
C ARG A 480 -4.04 -20.62 -38.80
N LEU A 481 -4.43 -19.73 -39.73
CA LEU A 481 -3.55 -18.86 -40.52
C LEU A 481 -2.43 -18.21 -39.66
N GLY A 482 -1.30 -18.90 -39.50
CA GLY A 482 0.01 -18.35 -39.14
C GLY A 482 0.17 -17.66 -37.77
N ALA A 483 -0.81 -17.67 -36.87
CA ALA A 483 -0.68 -16.99 -35.57
C ALA A 483 -0.08 -17.94 -34.50
N PRO A 484 1.05 -17.61 -33.85
CA PRO A 484 1.54 -18.39 -32.72
C PRO A 484 0.49 -18.37 -31.61
N SER A 485 0.29 -19.50 -30.94
CA SER A 485 -0.62 -19.61 -29.79
C SER A 485 -0.12 -18.69 -28.67
N SER A 486 -0.64 -17.45 -28.61
CA SER A 486 -0.39 -16.50 -27.53
C SER A 486 -1.16 -16.90 -26.26
N THR A 487 -1.04 -18.17 -25.86
CA THR A 487 -1.66 -18.73 -24.68
C THR A 487 -0.57 -19.15 -23.70
N ARG A 488 -0.61 -18.60 -22.50
CA ARG A 488 0.30 -18.91 -21.40
C ARG A 488 -0.49 -19.65 -20.32
N ILE A 489 -0.03 -20.82 -19.93
CA ILE A 489 -0.66 -21.61 -18.87
C ILE A 489 0.22 -21.51 -17.63
N ILE A 490 -0.35 -21.12 -16.51
CA ILE A 490 0.35 -20.93 -15.25
C ILE A 490 -0.19 -21.99 -14.29
N VAL A 491 0.62 -23.01 -14.03
CA VAL A 491 0.27 -24.14 -13.17
C VAL A 491 0.79 -23.90 -11.77
N GLU A 492 -0.08 -24.03 -10.77
CA GLU A 492 0.32 -24.11 -9.36
C GLU A 492 0.37 -25.57 -8.90
N PHE A 493 1.41 -25.93 -8.14
CA PHE A 493 1.59 -27.27 -7.58
C PHE A 493 1.23 -27.30 -6.08
N PRO A 494 0.79 -28.43 -5.53
CA PRO A 494 0.54 -28.54 -4.09
C PRO A 494 1.87 -28.61 -3.32
N SER A 495 1.85 -28.20 -2.05
CA SER A 495 3.02 -28.28 -1.18
C SER A 495 3.54 -29.72 -1.08
N GLY A 496 4.80 -29.93 -1.44
CA GLY A 496 5.45 -31.25 -1.44
C GLY A 496 5.57 -31.90 -2.83
N MET A 497 4.94 -31.35 -3.86
CA MET A 497 5.12 -31.78 -5.24
C MET A 497 6.05 -30.82 -5.99
N ALA A 498 7.15 -31.34 -6.53
CA ALA A 498 8.08 -30.54 -7.31
C ALA A 498 7.52 -30.27 -8.72
N PRO A 499 7.51 -29.02 -9.19
CA PRO A 499 7.10 -28.71 -10.55
C PRO A 499 8.06 -29.33 -11.59
N PRO A 500 7.57 -29.67 -12.80
CA PRO A 500 8.39 -30.15 -13.89
C PRO A 500 9.56 -29.21 -14.23
N THR A 501 10.68 -29.78 -14.64
CA THR A 501 11.88 -29.00 -15.01
C THR A 501 11.64 -28.14 -16.25
N GLN A 502 12.34 -27.01 -16.34
CA GLN A 502 12.30 -26.15 -17.51
C GLN A 502 12.71 -26.93 -18.77
N GLY A 503 11.96 -26.75 -19.86
CA GLY A 503 12.15 -27.46 -21.12
C GLY A 503 11.48 -28.84 -21.17
N ALA A 504 10.97 -29.37 -20.06
CA ALA A 504 10.25 -30.65 -20.06
C ALA A 504 8.93 -30.56 -20.83
N VAL A 505 8.52 -31.68 -21.40
CA VAL A 505 7.21 -31.81 -22.05
C VAL A 505 6.27 -32.54 -21.11
N VAL A 506 5.13 -31.91 -20.81
CA VAL A 506 4.10 -32.42 -19.91
C VAL A 506 2.85 -32.74 -20.72
N SER A 507 2.38 -33.98 -20.62
CA SER A 507 1.12 -34.40 -21.26
C SER A 507 0.03 -34.55 -20.19
N ARG A 508 -1.13 -33.97 -20.46
CA ARG A 508 -2.33 -34.05 -19.62
C ARG A 508 -3.47 -34.64 -20.42
N ASP A 509 -3.98 -35.75 -19.93
CA ASP A 509 -5.08 -36.50 -20.53
C ASP A 509 -6.35 -36.40 -19.66
N GLU A 510 -7.36 -37.20 -19.98
CA GLU A 510 -8.64 -37.20 -19.26
C GLU A 510 -8.51 -37.76 -17.84
N ALA A 511 -7.51 -38.61 -17.59
CA ALA A 511 -7.27 -39.21 -16.27
C ALA A 511 -6.42 -38.31 -15.37
N ARG A 512 -5.61 -37.42 -15.96
CA ARG A 512 -4.70 -36.50 -15.26
C ARG A 512 -4.75 -35.08 -15.83
N PRO A 513 -5.90 -34.39 -15.86
CA PRO A 513 -5.96 -33.02 -16.34
C PRO A 513 -5.50 -32.03 -15.27
N TYR A 514 -5.35 -30.77 -15.67
CA TYR A 514 -5.26 -29.66 -14.72
C TYR A 514 -6.64 -29.09 -14.41
N GLU A 515 -6.87 -28.58 -13.21
CA GLU A 515 -8.10 -27.81 -12.93
C GLU A 515 -7.88 -26.34 -13.25
N ILE A 516 -8.74 -25.75 -14.07
CA ILE A 516 -8.67 -24.34 -14.40
C ILE A 516 -9.31 -23.53 -13.27
N THR A 517 -8.52 -22.67 -12.66
CA THR A 517 -8.99 -21.75 -11.62
C THR A 517 -9.42 -20.42 -12.22
N GLU A 518 -8.75 -19.98 -13.29
CA GLU A 518 -9.05 -18.68 -13.91
C GLU A 518 -8.55 -18.63 -15.37
N VAL A 519 -9.27 -17.88 -16.23
CA VAL A 519 -8.84 -17.56 -17.59
C VAL A 519 -8.94 -16.05 -17.79
N ARG A 520 -7.84 -15.39 -18.17
CA ARG A 520 -7.77 -13.95 -18.42
C ARG A 520 -7.32 -13.65 -19.84
N LYS A 521 -8.02 -12.75 -20.50
CA LYS A 521 -7.62 -12.17 -21.78
C LYS A 521 -6.96 -10.80 -21.51
N GLN A 522 -5.72 -10.64 -21.94
CA GLN A 522 -5.00 -9.38 -21.84
C GLN A 522 -5.34 -8.46 -23.02
N ALA A 523 -5.10 -7.15 -22.86
CA ALA A 523 -5.41 -6.13 -23.86
C ALA A 523 -4.62 -6.29 -25.17
N ASP A 524 -3.48 -6.98 -25.12
CA ASP A 524 -2.62 -7.35 -26.24
C ASP A 524 -3.08 -8.64 -26.98
N GLY A 525 -4.17 -9.26 -26.53
CA GLY A 525 -4.68 -10.52 -27.07
C GLY A 525 -4.02 -11.79 -26.53
N GLN A 526 -3.08 -11.68 -25.58
CA GLN A 526 -2.51 -12.84 -24.88
C GLN A 526 -3.54 -13.45 -23.92
N LEU A 527 -3.63 -14.78 -23.90
CA LEU A 527 -4.51 -15.53 -23.01
C LEU A 527 -3.71 -16.16 -21.87
N ASN A 528 -3.94 -15.70 -20.65
CA ASN A 528 -3.34 -16.29 -19.44
C ASN A 528 -4.35 -17.22 -18.77
N VAL A 529 -3.98 -18.48 -18.63
CA VAL A 529 -4.82 -19.53 -18.05
C VAL A 529 -4.15 -20.00 -16.77
N PHE A 530 -4.80 -19.74 -15.65
CA PHE A 530 -4.35 -20.21 -14.34
C PHE A 530 -4.98 -21.55 -14.05
N VAL A 531 -4.14 -22.52 -13.74
CA VAL A 531 -4.55 -23.88 -13.44
C VAL A 531 -3.81 -24.38 -12.20
N ARG A 532 -4.35 -25.40 -11.56
CA ARG A 532 -3.68 -26.10 -10.46
C ARG A 532 -3.54 -27.58 -10.74
N GLU A 533 -2.47 -28.15 -10.18
CA GLU A 533 -2.21 -29.58 -10.18
C GLU A 533 -3.10 -30.28 -9.15
N ILE A 534 -4.06 -31.07 -9.62
CA ILE A 534 -4.98 -31.80 -8.74
C ILE A 534 -4.63 -33.28 -8.62
N MET A 535 -3.53 -33.73 -9.22
CA MET A 535 -3.15 -35.15 -9.21
C MET A 535 -2.15 -35.47 -8.11
N GLN A 536 -2.18 -36.72 -7.62
CA GLN A 536 -1.20 -37.30 -6.69
C GLN A 536 0.01 -37.87 -7.41
#